data_AF-A0A7X8RC57-F1
#
_entry.id   AF-A0A7X8RC57-F1
#
_cell.length_a   1.000
_cell.length_b   1.000
_cell.length_c   1.000
_cell.angle_alpha   90.00
_cell.angle_beta   90.00
_cell.angle_gamma   90.00
#
_symmetry.space_group_name_H-M   'P 1'
#
loop_
_entity.id
_entity.type
_entity.pdbx_description
1 polymer ?
#
loop_
_entity_poly.entity_id
_entity_poly.type
_entity_poly.pdbx_seq_one_letter_code
_entity_poly.pdbx_strand_id
1 'polypeptide(L)'
;ARAEAKMKLATFEFALPPLLSDEEIADILSSIGDLTNWANEIIAYATDAAVNHGKKWPGFKVVEGRSNRKYKDEEAVAEAAKNAGYRDIYKQSLITITEMEKLMGKSKFNEILGELVMKPPGKPTLVPVSDKRPEMNTSSAKNDFMEV
;
A
#
# COMPACT_ATOMS: atom_id res chain seq x y z
N ALA A 1 9.69 -20.35 23.47
CA ALA A 1 8.62 -20.08 22.48
C ALA A 1 9.02 -19.02 21.44
N ARG A 2 8.89 -17.70 21.69
CA ARG A 2 9.14 -16.66 20.66
C ARG A 2 10.59 -16.57 20.19
N ALA A 3 11.56 -16.76 21.09
CA ALA A 3 12.98 -16.73 20.75
C ALA A 3 13.41 -17.91 19.86
N GLU A 4 12.84 -19.10 20.08
CA GLU A 4 13.14 -20.31 19.29
C GLU A 4 12.55 -20.24 17.89
N ALA A 5 11.32 -19.74 17.74
CA ALA A 5 10.71 -19.48 16.44
C ALA A 5 11.52 -18.44 15.64
N LYS A 6 12.06 -17.41 16.31
CA LYS A 6 12.93 -16.41 15.69
C LYS A 6 14.30 -16.96 15.30
N MET A 7 14.90 -17.84 16.11
CA MET A 7 16.16 -18.51 15.73
C MET A 7 15.98 -19.44 14.52
N LYS A 8 14.82 -20.08 14.38
CA LYS A 8 14.49 -20.87 13.17
C LYS A 8 14.26 -20.00 11.93
N LEU A 9 13.79 -18.76 12.07
CA LEU A 9 13.73 -17.84 10.93
C LEU A 9 15.12 -17.32 10.56
N ALA A 10 15.99 -17.10 11.55
CA ALA A 10 17.36 -16.67 11.33
C ALA A 10 18.20 -17.68 10.52
N THR A 11 17.86 -18.98 10.55
CA THR A 11 18.50 -19.98 9.67
C THR A 11 18.18 -19.78 8.19
N PHE A 12 17.10 -19.06 7.86
CA PHE A 12 16.70 -18.74 6.48
C PHE A 12 17.04 -17.29 6.07
N GLU A 13 17.66 -16.50 6.96
CA GLU A 13 17.89 -15.04 6.80
C GLU A 13 18.76 -14.66 5.58
N PHE A 14 19.38 -15.64 4.92
CA PHE A 14 20.22 -15.46 3.72
C PHE A 14 19.84 -16.37 2.55
N ALA A 15 18.81 -17.19 2.69
CA ALA A 15 18.33 -18.04 1.61
C ALA A 15 17.50 -17.21 0.63
N LEU A 16 17.84 -17.26 -0.66
CA LEU A 16 17.01 -16.65 -1.69
C LEU A 16 15.67 -17.42 -1.70
N PRO A 17 14.50 -16.75 -1.86
CA PRO A 17 13.20 -17.42 -1.92
C PRO A 17 13.14 -18.64 -2.88
N PRO A 18 13.81 -18.64 -4.04
CA PRO A 18 13.88 -19.80 -4.95
C PRO A 18 14.67 -21.02 -4.42
N LEU A 19 15.35 -20.90 -3.28
CA LEU A 19 16.16 -21.96 -2.66
C LEU A 19 15.50 -22.57 -1.42
N LEU A 20 14.32 -22.06 -1.04
CA LEU A 20 13.52 -22.57 0.07
C LEU A 20 12.48 -23.57 -0.46
N SER A 21 12.15 -24.58 0.34
CA SER A 21 11.04 -25.48 0.05
C SER A 21 9.70 -24.77 0.25
N ASP A 22 8.64 -25.30 -0.37
CA ASP A 22 7.29 -24.74 -0.25
C ASP A 22 6.81 -24.73 1.21
N GLU A 23 7.18 -25.76 1.99
CA GLU A 23 6.90 -25.86 3.42
C GLU A 23 7.66 -24.80 4.22
N GLU A 24 8.94 -24.56 3.89
CA GLU A 24 9.75 -23.51 4.52
C GLU A 24 9.16 -22.12 4.26
N ILE A 25 8.70 -21.85 3.02
CA ILE A 25 8.02 -20.60 2.67
C ILE A 25 6.71 -20.46 3.45
N ALA A 26 5.91 -21.53 3.57
CA ALA A 26 4.66 -21.50 4.33
C ALA A 26 4.88 -21.21 5.82
N ASP A 27 5.90 -21.83 6.42
CA ASP A 27 6.27 -21.59 7.82
C ASP A 27 6.73 -20.14 8.05
N ILE A 28 7.50 -19.56 7.10
CA ILE A 28 7.88 -18.14 7.15
C ILE A 28 6.66 -17.24 7.02
N LEU A 29 5.76 -17.49 6.07
CA LEU A 29 4.53 -16.69 5.88
C LEU A 29 3.63 -16.70 7.12
N SER A 30 3.58 -17.81 7.84
CA SER A 30 2.78 -17.92 9.08
C SER A 30 3.32 -17.05 10.23
N SER A 31 4.61 -16.73 10.21
CA SER A 31 5.31 -16.05 11.32
C SER A 31 5.75 -14.61 10.99
N ILE A 32 5.73 -14.22 9.70
CA ILE A 32 6.16 -12.89 9.25
C ILE A 32 5.32 -11.75 9.84
N GLY A 33 4.03 -11.99 10.06
CA GLY A 33 3.12 -11.01 10.66
C GLY A 33 3.54 -10.64 12.09
N ASP A 34 3.84 -11.63 12.91
CA ASP A 34 4.30 -11.44 14.30
C ASP A 34 5.67 -10.78 14.38
N LEU A 35 6.55 -11.06 13.41
CA LEU A 35 7.85 -10.41 13.31
C LEU A 35 7.71 -8.94 12.92
N THR A 36 6.85 -8.64 11.95
CA THR A 36 6.56 -7.27 11.50
C THR A 36 5.92 -6.45 12.62
N ASN A 37 4.96 -7.03 13.34
CA ASN A 37 4.32 -6.40 14.49
C ASN A 37 5.34 -6.05 15.57
N TRP A 38 6.22 -6.99 15.91
CA TRP A 38 7.30 -6.75 16.87
C TRP A 38 8.28 -5.66 16.44
N ALA A 39 8.68 -5.66 15.18
CA ALA A 39 9.57 -4.64 14.64
C ALA A 39 8.92 -3.25 14.76
N ASN A 40 7.63 -3.16 14.43
CA ASN A 40 6.84 -1.94 14.60
C ASN A 40 6.72 -1.50 16.06
N GLU A 41 6.53 -2.44 17.00
CA GLU A 41 6.54 -2.15 18.45
C GLU A 41 7.87 -1.55 18.91
N ILE A 42 9.01 -2.09 18.46
CA ILE A 42 10.34 -1.54 18.78
C ILE A 42 10.49 -0.14 18.19
N ILE A 43 10.09 0.06 16.94
CA ILE A 43 10.17 1.37 16.28
C ILE A 43 9.34 2.38 17.07
N ALA A 44 8.11 2.03 17.46
CA ALA A 44 7.24 2.89 18.24
C ALA A 44 7.85 3.25 19.60
N TYR A 45 8.34 2.25 20.34
CA TYR A 45 9.02 2.46 21.63
C TYR A 45 10.26 3.36 21.50
N ALA A 46 11.14 3.06 20.53
CA ALA A 46 12.37 3.81 20.33
C ALA A 46 12.10 5.27 19.91
N THR A 47 11.08 5.47 19.09
CA THR A 47 10.62 6.80 18.65
C THR A 47 10.04 7.59 19.81
N ASP A 48 9.12 7.01 20.59
CA ASP A 48 8.52 7.64 21.76
C ASP A 48 9.58 8.04 22.79
N ALA A 49 10.48 7.11 23.14
CA ALA A 49 11.58 7.38 24.04
C ALA A 49 12.49 8.52 23.55
N ALA A 50 12.71 8.61 22.23
CA ALA A 50 13.56 9.66 21.66
C ALA A 50 12.86 11.03 21.60
N VAL A 51 11.58 11.05 21.26
CA VAL A 51 10.79 12.29 21.09
C VAL A 51 10.34 12.85 22.42
N ASN A 52 9.77 12.02 23.30
CA ASN A 52 9.11 12.47 24.54
C ASN A 52 10.03 12.42 25.76
N HIS A 53 11.04 11.55 25.74
CA HIS A 53 11.94 11.32 26.88
C HIS A 53 13.40 11.70 26.60
N GLY A 54 13.70 12.25 25.41
CA GLY A 54 15.03 12.72 25.04
C GLY A 54 16.10 11.63 24.94
N LYS A 55 15.70 10.35 24.89
CA LYS A 55 16.63 9.21 24.77
C LYS A 55 17.32 9.24 23.41
N LYS A 56 18.62 8.93 23.39
CA LYS A 56 19.40 8.82 22.14
C LYS A 56 19.83 7.37 21.92
N TRP A 57 19.80 6.97 20.65
CA TRP A 57 20.24 5.65 20.22
C TRP A 57 21.47 5.81 19.31
N PRO A 58 22.60 5.10 19.54
CA PRO A 58 23.78 5.20 18.70
C PRO A 58 23.45 4.92 17.23
N GLY A 59 23.89 5.81 16.32
CA GLY A 59 23.61 5.70 14.88
C GLY A 59 22.25 6.25 14.43
N PHE A 60 21.38 6.69 15.35
CA PHE A 60 20.06 7.24 15.02
C PHE A 60 19.93 8.70 15.48
N LYS A 61 19.09 9.46 14.79
CA LYS A 61 18.69 10.81 15.16
C LYS A 61 17.19 11.00 14.95
N VAL A 62 16.56 11.82 15.79
CA VAL A 62 15.20 12.29 15.56
C VAL A 62 15.26 13.40 14.52
N VAL A 63 14.40 13.30 13.52
CA VAL A 63 14.22 14.32 12.48
C VAL A 63 12.74 14.59 12.32
N GLU A 64 12.40 15.77 11.81
CA GLU A 64 11.04 16.01 11.35
C GLU A 64 10.70 15.03 10.22
N GLY A 65 9.49 14.49 10.27
CA GLY A 65 8.96 13.69 9.16
C GLY A 65 8.96 14.51 7.87
N ARG A 66 8.95 13.83 6.72
CA ARG A 66 8.80 14.51 5.43
C ARG A 66 7.46 15.27 5.42
N SER A 67 7.54 16.58 5.39
CA SER A 67 6.37 17.43 5.16
C SER A 67 6.13 17.58 3.66
N ASN A 68 4.89 17.43 3.23
CA ASN A 68 4.48 17.73 1.87
C ASN A 68 4.14 19.21 1.77
N ARG A 69 4.70 19.89 0.76
CA ARG A 69 4.35 21.29 0.48
C ARG A 69 2.87 21.36 0.10
N LYS A 70 2.18 22.35 0.65
CA LYS A 70 0.78 22.67 0.34
C LYS A 70 0.69 24.15 0.00
N TYR A 71 -0.23 24.52 -0.88
CA TYR A 71 -0.53 25.94 -1.12
C TYR A 71 -1.11 26.56 0.14
N LYS A 72 -0.62 27.75 0.50
CA LYS A 72 -1.11 28.51 1.66
C LYS A 72 -2.47 29.13 1.39
N ASP A 73 -2.69 29.55 0.14
CA ASP A 73 -3.89 30.19 -0.36
C ASP A 73 -4.04 29.79 -1.84
N GLU A 74 -5.01 28.94 -2.13
CA GLU A 74 -5.22 28.41 -3.49
C GLU A 74 -5.72 29.48 -4.47
N GLU A 75 -6.41 30.52 -4.00
CA GLU A 75 -6.90 31.63 -4.84
C GLU A 75 -5.77 32.58 -5.20
N ALA A 76 -4.97 32.99 -4.21
CA ALA A 76 -3.78 33.80 -4.46
C ALA A 76 -2.79 33.05 -5.36
N VAL A 77 -2.70 31.71 -5.21
CA VAL A 77 -1.92 30.85 -6.11
C VAL A 77 -2.52 30.79 -7.50
N ALA A 78 -3.84 30.61 -7.62
CA ALA A 78 -4.51 30.57 -8.92
C ALA A 78 -4.41 31.91 -9.65
N GLU A 79 -4.56 33.03 -8.95
CA GLU A 79 -4.41 34.37 -9.49
C GLU A 79 -2.97 34.66 -9.87
N ALA A 80 -1.99 34.38 -8.99
CA ALA A 80 -0.58 34.52 -9.30
C ALA A 80 -0.18 33.65 -10.51
N ALA A 81 -0.70 32.42 -10.59
CA ALA A 81 -0.47 31.52 -11.71
C ALA A 81 -1.11 32.07 -12.99
N LYS A 82 -2.36 32.52 -12.96
CA LYS A 82 -3.05 33.16 -14.10
C LYS A 82 -2.34 34.42 -14.58
N ASN A 83 -1.92 35.28 -13.65
CA ASN A 83 -1.17 36.52 -13.94
C ASN A 83 0.20 36.21 -14.53
N ALA A 84 0.84 35.12 -14.10
CA ALA A 84 2.06 34.59 -14.70
C ALA A 84 1.84 33.82 -16.02
N GLY A 85 0.60 33.78 -16.52
CA GLY A 85 0.24 33.17 -17.81
C GLY A 85 -0.15 31.69 -17.75
N TYR A 86 -0.19 31.06 -16.57
CA TYR A 86 -0.63 29.68 -16.38
C TYR A 86 -2.16 29.61 -16.27
N ARG A 87 -2.82 28.87 -17.17
CA ARG A 87 -4.29 28.77 -17.21
C ARG A 87 -4.84 27.41 -16.82
N ASP A 88 -4.07 26.34 -17.06
CA ASP A 88 -4.45 24.97 -16.69
C ASP A 88 -3.85 24.59 -15.33
N ILE A 89 -4.37 25.23 -14.29
CA ILE A 89 -3.84 25.14 -12.93
C ILE A 89 -4.62 24.17 -12.04
N TYR A 90 -5.66 23.54 -12.58
CA TYR A 90 -6.56 22.65 -11.87
C TYR A 90 -6.49 21.24 -12.45
N LYS A 91 -6.59 20.24 -11.58
CA LYS A 91 -6.72 18.85 -12.01
C LYS A 91 -8.20 18.52 -12.22
N GLN A 92 -8.63 18.30 -13.46
CA GLN A 92 -9.96 17.75 -13.76
C GLN A 92 -9.93 16.23 -13.66
N SER A 93 -10.89 15.63 -12.95
CA SER A 93 -11.04 14.17 -12.86
C SER A 93 -12.51 13.78 -12.95
N LEU A 94 -12.77 12.61 -13.54
CA LEU A 94 -14.10 12.00 -13.52
C LEU A 94 -14.51 11.70 -12.08
N ILE A 95 -15.80 11.83 -11.81
CA ILE A 95 -16.40 11.39 -10.54
C ILE A 95 -16.36 9.88 -10.44
N THR A 96 -16.51 9.36 -9.21
CA THR A 96 -16.52 7.92 -8.98
C THR A 96 -17.72 7.27 -9.67
N ILE A 97 -17.62 5.96 -9.96
CA ILE A 97 -18.69 5.19 -10.60
C ILE A 97 -20.02 5.35 -9.83
N THR A 98 -19.99 5.25 -8.50
CA THR A 98 -21.18 5.40 -7.67
C THR A 98 -21.79 6.79 -7.75
N GLU A 99 -20.97 7.83 -7.84
CA GLU A 99 -21.45 9.20 -8.03
C GLU A 99 -22.05 9.40 -9.42
N MET A 100 -21.43 8.81 -10.44
CA MET A 100 -21.95 8.81 -11.80
C MET A 100 -23.29 8.06 -11.88
N GLU A 101 -23.41 6.87 -11.28
CA GLU A 101 -24.66 6.11 -11.17
C GLU A 101 -25.78 6.89 -10.47
N LYS A 102 -25.45 7.66 -9.43
CA LYS A 102 -26.41 8.53 -8.74
C LYS A 102 -26.82 9.72 -9.62
N LEU A 103 -25.88 10.29 -10.38
CA LEU A 103 -26.11 11.48 -11.23
C LEU A 103 -27.10 11.18 -12.37
N MET A 104 -26.87 10.09 -13.12
CA MET A 104 -27.68 9.75 -14.30
C MET A 104 -28.73 8.65 -14.02
N GLY A 105 -28.66 8.01 -12.86
CA GLY A 105 -29.47 6.85 -12.50
C GLY A 105 -28.88 5.56 -13.06
N LYS A 106 -28.98 4.46 -12.30
CA LYS A 106 -28.38 3.16 -12.66
C LYS A 106 -28.76 2.67 -14.07
N SER A 107 -30.00 2.91 -14.50
CA SER A 107 -30.47 2.52 -15.84
C SER A 107 -29.70 3.25 -16.94
N LYS A 108 -29.62 4.59 -16.89
CA LYS A 108 -28.89 5.39 -17.89
C LYS A 108 -27.38 5.22 -17.76
N PHE A 109 -26.87 5.02 -16.55
CA PHE A 109 -25.46 4.71 -16.34
C PHE A 109 -25.08 3.42 -17.06
N ASN A 110 -25.84 2.34 -16.89
CA ASN A 110 -25.58 1.09 -17.57
C ASN A 110 -25.78 1.20 -19.08
N GLU A 111 -26.79 1.94 -19.56
CA GLU A 111 -27.04 2.16 -20.98
C GLU A 111 -25.93 2.97 -21.67
N ILE A 112 -25.44 4.04 -21.03
CA ILE A 112 -24.52 5.01 -21.65
C ILE A 112 -23.05 4.67 -21.34
N LEU A 113 -22.76 4.26 -20.11
CA LEU A 113 -21.40 4.05 -19.61
C LEU A 113 -21.10 2.60 -19.24
N GLY A 114 -22.08 1.68 -19.26
CA GLY A 114 -21.89 0.29 -18.83
C GLY A 114 -20.80 -0.44 -19.62
N GLU A 115 -20.79 -0.29 -20.94
CA GLU A 115 -19.75 -0.84 -21.82
C GLU A 115 -18.37 -0.16 -21.65
N LEU A 116 -18.32 1.00 -20.97
CA LEU A 116 -17.10 1.76 -20.68
C LEU A 116 -16.58 1.53 -19.25
N VAL A 117 -17.27 0.71 -18.45
CA VAL A 117 -16.94 0.41 -17.06
C VAL A 117 -16.47 -1.03 -16.97
N MET A 118 -15.18 -1.22 -16.77
CA MET A 118 -14.62 -2.54 -16.46
C MET A 118 -14.41 -2.70 -14.96
N LYS A 119 -14.70 -3.90 -14.44
CA LYS A 119 -14.23 -4.32 -13.12
C LYS A 119 -12.93 -5.09 -13.32
N PRO A 120 -11.75 -4.48 -13.11
CA PRO A 120 -10.51 -5.23 -13.22
C PRO A 120 -10.50 -6.36 -12.17
N PRO A 121 -9.92 -7.53 -12.51
CA PRO A 121 -9.68 -8.55 -11.50
C PRO A 121 -8.81 -7.95 -10.39
N GLY A 122 -9.13 -8.27 -9.13
CA GLY A 122 -8.31 -7.86 -8.01
C GLY A 122 -6.91 -8.47 -8.13
N LYS A 123 -5.87 -7.73 -7.73
CA LYS A 123 -4.49 -8.23 -7.74
C LYS A 123 -4.42 -9.54 -6.93
N PRO A 124 -3.85 -10.63 -7.49
CA PRO A 124 -3.64 -11.87 -6.74
C PRO A 124 -2.85 -11.57 -5.46
N THR A 125 -3.33 -12.05 -4.34
CA THR A 125 -2.68 -11.87 -3.04
C THR A 125 -2.63 -13.24 -2.36
N LEU A 126 -1.44 -13.66 -1.93
CA LEU A 126 -1.28 -14.88 -1.14
C LEU A 126 -1.85 -14.64 0.25
N VAL A 127 -2.76 -15.54 0.65
CA VAL A 127 -3.49 -15.47 1.92
C VAL A 127 -3.57 -16.86 2.53
N PRO A 128 -3.72 -16.99 3.87
CA PRO A 128 -3.90 -18.28 4.50
C PRO A 128 -5.18 -18.98 4.03
N VAL A 129 -5.21 -20.32 4.08
CA VAL A 129 -6.38 -21.15 3.69
C VAL A 129 -7.65 -20.83 4.50
N SER A 130 -7.51 -20.23 5.67
CA SER A 130 -8.65 -19.74 6.46
C SER A 130 -9.38 -18.53 5.83
N ASP A 131 -8.79 -17.88 4.82
CA ASP A 131 -9.44 -16.81 4.08
C ASP A 131 -10.63 -17.39 3.28
N LYS A 132 -11.80 -16.75 3.42
CA LYS A 132 -13.05 -17.26 2.83
C LYS A 132 -13.17 -17.01 1.33
N ARG A 133 -12.26 -16.24 0.73
CA ARG A 133 -12.30 -15.94 -0.71
C ARG A 133 -11.93 -17.20 -1.50
N PRO A 134 -12.62 -17.47 -2.63
CA PRO A 134 -12.30 -18.63 -3.45
C PRO A 134 -10.89 -18.50 -4.04
N GLU A 135 -10.18 -19.62 -4.13
CA GLU A 135 -8.87 -19.70 -4.78
C GLU A 135 -8.97 -19.26 -6.24
N MET A 136 -7.96 -18.49 -6.69
CA MET A 136 -7.91 -18.00 -8.07
C MET A 136 -7.27 -19.06 -8.98
N ASN A 137 -7.91 -19.37 -10.12
CA ASN A 137 -7.29 -20.20 -11.17
C ASN A 137 -6.11 -19.44 -11.81
N THR A 138 -4.88 -19.90 -11.55
CA THR A 138 -3.62 -19.21 -11.93
C THR A 138 -3.27 -19.32 -13.43
N SER A 139 -4.03 -20.08 -14.21
CA SER A 139 -3.81 -20.26 -15.66
C SER A 139 -3.99 -18.96 -16.48
N SER A 140 -4.69 -17.95 -15.95
CA SER A 140 -4.90 -16.65 -16.63
C SER A 140 -3.94 -15.55 -16.21
N ALA A 141 -3.05 -15.78 -15.24
CA ALA A 141 -2.20 -14.75 -14.63
C ALA A 141 -0.86 -14.49 -15.37
N LYS A 142 -0.60 -15.19 -16.47
CA LYS A 142 0.68 -15.10 -17.21
C LYS A 142 0.89 -13.78 -17.98
N ASN A 143 -0.11 -12.93 -18.12
CA ASN A 143 -0.02 -11.73 -18.98
C ASN A 143 0.33 -10.43 -18.25
N ASP A 144 0.34 -10.38 -16.92
CA ASP A 144 0.47 -9.09 -16.19
C ASP A 144 1.89 -8.82 -15.62
N PHE A 145 2.87 -9.70 -15.87
CA PHE A 145 4.25 -9.53 -15.40
C PHE A 145 5.24 -9.02 -16.48
N MET A 146 4.74 -8.63 -17.66
CA MET A 146 5.59 -8.24 -18.82
C MET A 146 5.46 -6.78 -19.29
N GLU A 147 4.95 -5.86 -18.48
CA GLU A 147 5.10 -4.42 -18.77
C GLU A 147 5.70 -3.67 -17.57
N VAL A 148 6.98 -3.32 -17.71
CA VAL A 148 7.68 -2.21 -17.03
C VAL A 148 8.07 -1.22 -18.11
#